data_AF-A0A2X0S1R5-F1
#
_entry.id   AF-A0A2X0S1R5-F1
#
_cell.length_a   1.000
_cell.length_b   1.000
_cell.length_c   1.000
_cell.angle_alpha   90.00
_cell.angle_beta   90.00
_cell.angle_gamma   90.00
#
_symmetry.space_group_name_H-M   'P 1'
#
loop_
_entity.id
_entity.type
_entity.pdbx_description
1 polymer ?
#
loop_
_entity_poly.entity_id
_entity_poly.type
_entity_poly.pdbx_seq_one_letter_code
_entity_poly.pdbx_strand_id
1 'polypeptide(L)'
;MFISEPNVDIKSLDYKLTENINILDEKSNHISKNSSIFQNVVFWSEGNNIAIKGSRILALSENGKYTIKVKFLDVEKSYSIFLKIPRQRKQQEEHKDLFSEKWFDDSVALLSSKEEYSNIISVLKCLSDNKDISKSSDNFVMLSFLIRILIEYSSKAYWDKYRTDQNTPGSLTTYISNISSYLFSKKIITKEEKKSFSNGNDLETLNGQIHDYKSNISSISIETIFKSYKIYLDKLFLELNK
;
A
#
# COMPACT_ATOMS: atom_id res chain seq x y z
N MET A 1 -7.83 -37.75 20.79
CA MET A 1 -6.96 -36.77 20.09
C MET A 1 -5.76 -36.46 20.98
N PHE A 2 -4.56 -36.41 20.43
CA PHE A 2 -3.36 -35.93 21.13
C PHE A 2 -2.49 -35.07 20.21
N ILE A 3 -1.60 -34.30 20.82
CA ILE A 3 -0.63 -33.45 20.14
C ILE A 3 0.58 -34.30 19.75
N SER A 4 0.90 -34.34 18.46
CA SER A 4 2.03 -35.09 17.92
C SER A 4 3.36 -34.43 18.30
N GLU A 5 3.42 -33.10 18.17
CA GLU A 5 4.60 -32.29 18.49
C GLU A 5 4.18 -31.06 19.30
N PRO A 6 4.71 -30.87 20.52
CA PRO A 6 4.30 -29.76 21.40
C PRO A 6 4.87 -28.40 20.97
N ASN A 7 5.94 -28.39 20.17
CA ASN A 7 6.60 -27.20 19.65
C ASN A 7 7.00 -27.41 18.19
N VAL A 8 6.51 -26.57 17.27
CA VAL A 8 6.69 -26.78 15.82
C VAL A 8 7.16 -25.51 15.13
N ASP A 9 8.24 -25.60 14.34
CA ASP A 9 8.72 -24.54 13.47
C ASP A 9 7.96 -24.59 12.13
N ILE A 10 7.13 -23.59 11.84
CA ILE A 10 6.39 -23.50 10.58
C ILE A 10 7.10 -22.51 9.65
N LYS A 11 7.54 -23.00 8.48
CA LYS A 11 8.28 -22.21 7.48
C LYS A 11 7.52 -21.98 6.17
N SER A 12 6.27 -22.42 6.08
CA SER A 12 5.45 -22.28 4.87
C SER A 12 4.00 -21.96 5.23
N LEU A 13 3.35 -21.13 4.40
CA LEU A 13 1.91 -20.84 4.50
C LEU A 13 1.03 -22.02 4.07
N ASP A 14 1.56 -22.96 3.29
CA ASP A 14 0.83 -24.17 2.88
C ASP A 14 0.74 -25.23 3.99
N TYR A 15 1.41 -24.97 5.12
CA TYR A 15 1.41 -25.84 6.27
C TYR A 15 0.00 -25.98 6.86
N LYS A 16 -0.46 -27.22 7.03
CA LYS A 16 -1.75 -27.52 7.66
C LYS A 16 -1.56 -27.84 9.14
N LEU A 17 -2.30 -27.15 10.01
CA LEU A 17 -2.28 -27.38 11.46
C LEU A 17 -2.72 -28.79 11.86
N THR A 18 -3.45 -29.51 10.99
CA THR A 18 -3.78 -30.92 11.17
C THR A 18 -2.55 -31.82 11.19
N GLU A 19 -1.40 -31.36 10.70
CA GLU A 19 -0.17 -32.14 10.76
C GLU A 19 0.30 -32.39 12.21
N ASN A 20 -0.06 -31.49 13.14
CA ASN A 20 0.39 -31.49 14.54
C ASN A 20 -0.48 -32.29 15.50
N ILE A 21 -1.55 -32.91 14.99
CA ILE A 21 -2.49 -33.66 15.81
C ILE A 21 -2.68 -35.07 15.25
N ASN A 22 -2.91 -36.01 16.16
CA ASN A 22 -3.31 -37.37 15.83
C ASN A 22 -4.64 -37.68 16.52
N ILE A 23 -5.53 -38.37 15.79
CA ILE A 23 -6.80 -38.88 16.30
C ILE A 23 -6.72 -40.40 16.23
N LEU A 24 -7.08 -41.06 17.33
CA LEU A 24 -7.16 -42.51 17.40
C LEU A 24 -8.62 -42.96 17.31
N ASP A 25 -8.86 -44.11 16.70
CA ASP A 25 -10.14 -44.79 16.75
C ASP A 25 -10.36 -45.51 18.11
N GLU A 26 -11.51 -46.15 18.28
CA GLU A 26 -11.86 -46.90 19.49
C GLU A 26 -10.91 -48.07 19.78
N LYS A 27 -10.18 -48.54 18.77
CA LYS A 27 -9.20 -49.63 18.86
C LYS A 27 -7.77 -49.10 19.01
N SER A 28 -7.60 -47.80 19.28
CA SER A 28 -6.31 -47.11 19.40
C SER A 28 -5.47 -47.08 18.11
N ASN A 29 -6.08 -47.25 16.93
CA ASN A 29 -5.40 -47.08 15.65
C ASN A 29 -5.44 -45.62 15.20
N HIS A 30 -4.41 -45.17 14.48
CA HIS A 30 -4.37 -43.84 13.91
C HIS A 30 -5.40 -43.68 12.78
N ILE A 31 -6.26 -42.67 12.90
CA ILE A 31 -7.17 -42.25 11.84
C ILE A 31 -6.37 -41.44 10.81
N SER A 32 -6.55 -41.78 9.53
CA SER A 32 -5.92 -41.07 8.42
C SER A 32 -6.29 -39.57 8.40
N LYS A 33 -5.29 -38.71 8.18
CA LYS A 33 -5.46 -37.25 8.03
C LYS A 33 -6.38 -36.85 6.86
N ASN A 34 -6.60 -37.75 5.90
CA ASN A 34 -7.52 -37.54 4.77
C ASN A 34 -8.98 -37.90 5.11
N SER A 35 -9.24 -38.44 6.30
CA SER A 35 -10.60 -38.74 6.76
C SER A 35 -11.42 -37.47 6.91
N SER A 36 -12.71 -37.53 6.59
CA SER A 36 -13.67 -36.45 6.79
C SER A 36 -13.76 -36.02 8.26
N ILE A 37 -13.38 -36.88 9.21
CA ILE A 37 -13.33 -36.58 10.64
C ILE A 37 -12.49 -35.31 10.93
N PHE A 38 -11.41 -35.08 10.18
CA PHE A 38 -10.56 -33.91 10.36
C PHE A 38 -11.23 -32.59 9.96
N GLN A 39 -12.37 -32.61 9.25
CA GLN A 39 -13.17 -31.42 8.95
C GLN A 39 -13.86 -30.86 10.21
N ASN A 40 -14.05 -31.69 11.23
CA ASN A 40 -14.67 -31.30 12.50
C ASN A 40 -13.65 -30.74 13.52
N VAL A 41 -12.37 -30.68 13.15
CA VAL A 41 -11.33 -30.12 14.02
C VAL A 41 -11.30 -28.60 13.86
N VAL A 42 -11.39 -27.90 14.99
CA VAL A 42 -11.36 -26.43 15.03
C VAL A 42 -10.03 -25.98 15.62
N PHE A 43 -9.35 -25.08 14.92
CA PHE A 43 -8.11 -24.45 15.37
C PHE A 43 -8.33 -22.96 15.59
N TRP A 44 -7.78 -22.44 16.68
CA TRP A 44 -7.77 -21.00 16.94
C TRP A 44 -6.57 -20.61 17.81
N SER A 45 -6.38 -19.30 17.95
CA SER A 45 -5.37 -18.68 18.82
C SER A 45 -6.00 -17.45 19.44
N GLU A 46 -5.58 -17.09 20.64
CA GLU A 46 -6.01 -15.87 21.35
C GLU A 46 -5.12 -14.66 21.02
N GLY A 47 -4.02 -14.86 20.29
CA GLY A 47 -3.10 -13.79 19.90
C GLY A 47 -3.60 -12.99 18.69
N ASN A 48 -3.53 -11.67 18.77
CA ASN A 48 -4.01 -10.75 17.72
C ASN A 48 -3.21 -10.79 16.40
N ASN A 49 -2.00 -11.37 16.40
CA ASN A 49 -1.07 -11.30 15.26
C ASN A 49 -1.01 -12.62 14.45
N ILE A 50 -1.94 -13.55 14.70
CA ILE A 50 -2.07 -14.78 13.92
C ILE A 50 -3.53 -14.99 13.51
N ALA A 51 -3.76 -15.15 12.21
CA ALA A 51 -5.08 -15.42 11.68
C ALA A 51 -5.16 -16.87 11.16
N ILE A 52 -6.18 -17.60 11.62
CA ILE A 52 -6.38 -19.01 11.31
C ILE A 52 -7.76 -19.18 10.69
N LYS A 53 -7.83 -19.90 9.57
CA LYS A 53 -9.10 -20.28 8.93
C LYS A 53 -9.09 -21.77 8.62
N GLY A 54 -9.99 -22.51 9.26
CA GLY A 54 -9.97 -23.98 9.21
C GLY A 54 -8.65 -24.51 9.78
N SER A 55 -7.90 -25.25 8.98
CA SER A 55 -6.58 -25.80 9.35
C SER A 55 -5.39 -24.99 8.83
N ARG A 56 -5.61 -23.80 8.27
CA ARG A 56 -4.53 -22.99 7.66
C ARG A 56 -4.29 -21.68 8.39
N ILE A 57 -3.02 -21.28 8.45
CA ILE A 57 -2.60 -19.95 8.86
C ILE A 57 -2.69 -19.01 7.65
N LEU A 58 -3.25 -17.82 7.82
CA LEU A 58 -3.41 -16.83 6.75
C LEU A 58 -2.14 -16.00 6.57
N ALA A 59 -1.91 -15.53 5.35
CA ALA A 59 -0.73 -14.75 4.95
C ALA A 59 -0.53 -13.44 5.73
N LEU A 60 -1.60 -12.89 6.32
CA LEU A 60 -1.56 -11.68 7.15
C LEU A 60 -0.98 -11.90 8.56
N SER A 61 -0.70 -13.15 8.94
CA SER A 61 -0.12 -13.48 10.24
C SER A 61 1.35 -13.07 10.31
N GLU A 62 1.79 -12.55 11.46
CA GLU A 62 3.18 -12.15 11.66
C GLU A 62 4.07 -13.33 12.08
N ASN A 63 5.36 -13.30 11.76
CA ASN A 63 6.31 -14.26 12.30
C ASN A 63 6.43 -14.09 13.82
N GLY A 64 6.44 -15.20 14.57
CA GLY A 64 6.44 -15.13 16.02
C GLY A 64 6.10 -16.47 16.68
N LYS A 65 6.08 -16.46 18.01
CA LYS A 65 5.66 -17.63 18.81
C LYS A 65 4.17 -17.51 19.14
N TYR A 66 3.42 -18.57 18.87
CA TYR A 66 1.98 -18.61 19.12
C TYR A 66 1.58 -19.89 19.85
N THR A 67 0.55 -19.80 20.67
CA THR A 67 -0.14 -20.97 21.23
C THR A 67 -1.39 -21.25 20.41
N ILE A 68 -1.41 -22.41 19.77
CA ILE A 68 -2.56 -22.88 19.01
C ILE A 68 -3.42 -23.75 19.92
N LYS A 69 -4.70 -23.39 20.02
CA LYS A 69 -5.73 -24.22 20.64
C LYS A 69 -6.42 -25.04 19.56
N VAL A 70 -6.72 -26.28 19.89
CA VAL A 70 -7.40 -27.23 19.00
C VAL A 70 -8.48 -27.96 19.75
N LYS A 71 -9.66 -28.07 19.12
CA LYS A 71 -10.82 -28.79 19.65
C LYS A 71 -11.28 -29.82 18.66
N PHE A 72 -11.57 -31.00 19.17
CA PHE A 72 -12.24 -32.07 18.46
C PHE A 72 -13.23 -32.73 19.42
N LEU A 73 -14.53 -32.67 19.09
CA LEU A 73 -15.61 -33.02 20.02
C LEU A 73 -15.44 -32.25 21.35
N ASP A 74 -15.44 -32.94 22.48
CA ASP A 74 -15.32 -32.36 23.82
C ASP A 74 -13.85 -32.28 24.32
N VAL A 75 -12.88 -32.61 23.47
CA VAL A 75 -11.46 -32.60 23.85
C VAL A 75 -10.79 -31.34 23.31
N GLU A 76 -10.29 -30.52 24.21
CA GLU A 76 -9.45 -29.36 23.92
C GLU A 76 -7.98 -29.64 24.28
N LYS A 77 -7.07 -29.24 23.42
CA LYS A 77 -5.62 -29.28 23.65
C LYS A 77 -4.98 -27.99 23.13
N SER A 78 -3.77 -27.72 23.59
CA SER A 78 -2.96 -26.62 23.09
C SER A 78 -1.53 -27.06 22.81
N TYR A 79 -0.90 -26.41 21.85
CA TYR A 79 0.51 -26.60 21.52
C TYR A 79 1.11 -25.29 21.01
N SER A 80 2.42 -25.18 21.03
CA SER A 80 3.11 -23.97 20.56
C SER A 80 3.61 -24.14 19.15
N ILE A 81 3.51 -23.09 18.36
CA ILE A 81 4.17 -22.99 17.06
C ILE A 81 5.11 -21.78 17.07
N PHE A 82 6.14 -21.86 16.24
CA PHE A 82 6.99 -20.73 15.92
C PHE A 82 6.92 -20.49 14.41
N LEU A 83 6.24 -19.41 14.02
CA LEU A 83 6.06 -19.03 12.64
C LEU A 83 7.33 -18.32 12.14
N LYS A 84 8.06 -19.01 11.27
CA LYS A 84 9.28 -18.59 10.58
C LYS A 84 9.04 -18.65 9.08
N ILE A 85 7.94 -18.09 8.60
CA ILE A 85 7.74 -18.02 7.15
C ILE A 85 8.83 -17.09 6.63
N PRO A 86 9.74 -17.58 5.77
CA PRO A 86 10.64 -16.69 5.06
C PRO A 86 9.72 -15.75 4.29
N ARG A 87 9.67 -14.47 4.68
CA ARG A 87 9.16 -13.46 3.76
C ARG A 87 10.00 -13.65 2.52
N GLN A 88 9.39 -14.06 1.41
CA GLN A 88 10.12 -14.18 0.17
C GLN A 88 10.86 -12.85 0.03
N ARG A 89 12.20 -12.88 0.04
CA ARG A 89 12.95 -11.83 -0.62
C ARG A 89 12.34 -11.82 -1.99
N LYS A 90 11.64 -10.72 -2.32
CA LYS A 90 11.13 -10.47 -3.67
C LYS A 90 12.17 -11.03 -4.60
N GLN A 91 11.79 -12.00 -5.44
CA GLN A 91 12.61 -12.29 -6.62
C GLN A 91 12.95 -10.93 -7.23
N GLN A 92 14.17 -10.74 -7.74
CA GLN A 92 14.58 -9.52 -8.42
C GLN A 92 13.63 -9.27 -9.61
N GLU A 93 12.44 -8.76 -9.32
CA GLU A 93 11.53 -8.15 -10.27
C GLU A 93 12.24 -6.88 -10.71
N GLU A 94 12.17 -6.58 -12.01
CA GLU A 94 12.71 -5.37 -12.58
C GLU A 94 12.28 -4.18 -11.71
N HIS A 95 13.26 -3.54 -11.07
CA HIS A 95 13.04 -2.35 -10.26
C HIS A 95 12.36 -1.33 -11.16
N LYS A 96 11.17 -0.88 -10.77
CA LYS A 96 10.41 0.08 -11.57
C LYS A 96 10.12 1.29 -10.71
N ASP A 97 10.80 2.38 -11.01
CA ASP A 97 10.59 3.64 -10.30
C ASP A 97 9.50 4.48 -10.96
N LEU A 98 8.73 5.17 -10.12
CA LEU A 98 7.69 6.10 -10.53
C LEU A 98 8.25 7.29 -11.32
N PHE A 99 9.49 7.70 -11.04
CA PHE A 99 10.23 8.76 -11.73
C PHE A 99 11.73 8.53 -11.63
N SER A 100 12.49 9.19 -12.51
CA SER A 100 13.95 9.15 -12.50
C SER A 100 14.53 10.06 -11.41
N GLU A 101 15.73 9.72 -10.94
CA GLU A 101 16.50 10.59 -10.02
C GLU A 101 16.70 11.99 -10.58
N LYS A 102 17.00 12.10 -11.88
CA LYS A 102 17.14 13.39 -12.55
C LYS A 102 15.92 14.28 -12.36
N TRP A 103 14.70 13.73 -12.49
CA TRP A 103 13.49 14.54 -12.32
C TRP A 103 13.34 15.01 -10.86
N PHE A 104 13.70 14.16 -9.91
CA PHE A 104 13.70 14.52 -8.49
C PHE A 104 14.70 15.65 -8.20
N ASP A 105 15.95 15.51 -8.64
CA ASP A 105 17.01 16.50 -8.44
C ASP A 105 16.63 17.86 -9.05
N ASP A 106 16.14 17.85 -10.30
CA ASP A 106 15.71 19.05 -11.01
C ASP A 106 14.53 19.73 -10.26
N SER A 107 13.56 18.95 -9.77
CA SER A 107 12.39 19.46 -9.04
C SER A 107 12.79 20.06 -7.69
N VAL A 108 13.68 19.41 -6.94
CA VAL A 108 14.18 19.92 -5.65
C VAL A 108 14.98 21.20 -5.88
N ALA A 109 15.83 21.25 -6.90
CA ALA A 109 16.61 22.45 -7.22
C ALA A 109 15.72 23.67 -7.46
N LEU A 110 14.62 23.52 -8.20
CA LEU A 110 13.66 24.61 -8.47
C LEU A 110 12.97 25.15 -7.20
N LEU A 111 12.79 24.32 -6.17
CA LEU A 111 12.05 24.70 -4.97
C LEU A 111 12.97 25.09 -3.81
N SER A 112 14.19 24.57 -3.77
CA SER A 112 15.14 24.70 -2.65
C SER A 112 15.61 26.13 -2.36
N SER A 113 15.43 27.05 -3.32
CA SER A 113 15.79 28.46 -3.17
C SER A 113 14.86 29.24 -2.24
N LYS A 114 13.69 28.70 -1.88
CA LYS A 114 12.67 29.40 -1.08
C LYS A 114 12.17 28.52 0.07
N GLU A 115 12.38 28.98 1.30
CA GLU A 115 12.07 28.24 2.54
C GLU A 115 10.57 27.88 2.66
N GLU A 116 9.69 28.74 2.15
CA GLU A 116 8.24 28.54 2.12
C GLU A 116 7.80 27.26 1.39
N TYR A 117 8.66 26.66 0.55
CA TYR A 117 8.37 25.39 -0.15
C TYR A 117 8.96 24.15 0.53
N SER A 118 9.51 24.28 1.74
CA SER A 118 10.13 23.18 2.51
C SER A 118 9.23 21.95 2.70
N ASN A 119 7.92 22.15 2.85
CA ASN A 119 6.95 21.05 2.95
C ASN A 119 6.78 20.29 1.62
N ILE A 120 6.81 20.98 0.48
CA ILE A 120 6.77 20.34 -0.85
C ILE A 120 8.02 19.49 -1.04
N ILE A 121 9.19 20.02 -0.67
CA ILE A 121 10.47 19.30 -0.75
C ILE A 121 10.48 18.06 0.15
N SER A 122 9.92 18.16 1.35
CA SER A 122 9.80 17.01 2.27
C SER A 122 8.95 15.89 1.66
N VAL A 123 7.82 16.24 1.03
CA VAL A 123 6.97 15.25 0.34
C VAL A 123 7.71 14.62 -0.84
N LEU A 124 8.45 15.40 -1.64
CA LEU A 124 9.27 14.86 -2.73
C LEU A 124 10.33 13.87 -2.24
N LYS A 125 10.99 14.15 -1.11
CA LYS A 125 11.97 13.24 -0.50
C LYS A 125 11.31 11.93 -0.07
N CYS A 126 10.21 12.00 0.67
CA CYS A 126 9.46 10.81 1.06
C CYS A 126 8.96 10.00 -0.14
N LEU A 127 8.52 10.68 -1.21
CA LEU A 127 8.11 10.03 -2.44
C LEU A 127 9.29 9.35 -3.14
N SER A 128 10.49 9.98 -3.14
CA SER A 128 11.72 9.39 -3.69
C SER A 128 12.16 8.13 -2.94
N ASP A 129 12.07 8.14 -1.60
CA ASP A 129 12.39 6.99 -0.76
C ASP A 129 11.45 5.78 -1.01
N ASN A 130 10.29 6.02 -1.62
CA ASN A 130 9.23 5.02 -1.80
C ASN A 130 8.80 4.84 -3.26
N LYS A 131 9.57 5.36 -4.22
CA LYS A 131 9.21 5.42 -5.64
C LYS A 131 9.12 4.08 -6.36
N ASP A 132 9.50 2.97 -5.72
CA ASP A 132 9.37 1.62 -6.28
C ASP A 132 7.89 1.20 -6.42
N ILE A 133 7.47 1.08 -7.68
CA ILE A 133 6.16 0.61 -8.12
C ILE A 133 6.18 -0.81 -8.70
N SER A 134 7.21 -1.61 -8.40
CA SER A 134 7.24 -3.04 -8.72
C SER A 134 6.00 -3.77 -8.16
N LYS A 135 5.60 -4.87 -8.81
CA LYS A 135 4.34 -5.59 -8.51
C LYS A 135 4.23 -6.10 -7.08
N SER A 136 5.36 -6.27 -6.42
CA SER A 136 5.48 -6.74 -5.04
C SER A 136 5.56 -5.61 -4.00
N SER A 137 5.40 -4.34 -4.39
CA SER A 137 5.47 -3.19 -3.48
C SER A 137 4.20 -3.03 -2.64
N ASP A 138 4.34 -3.16 -1.31
CA ASP A 138 3.27 -2.85 -0.35
C ASP A 138 3.03 -1.34 -0.20
N ASN A 139 3.80 -0.50 -0.92
CA ASN A 139 3.83 0.95 -0.73
C ASN A 139 2.72 1.71 -1.50
N PHE A 140 1.82 1.02 -2.21
CA PHE A 140 0.86 1.68 -3.09
C PHE A 140 -0.08 2.67 -2.37
N VAL A 141 -0.52 2.34 -1.15
CA VAL A 141 -1.32 3.28 -0.31
C VAL A 141 -0.51 4.54 0.01
N MET A 142 0.75 4.34 0.43
CA MET A 142 1.66 5.42 0.79
C MET A 142 1.98 6.30 -0.42
N LEU A 143 2.24 5.70 -1.58
CA LEU A 143 2.45 6.41 -2.84
C LEU A 143 1.21 7.22 -3.23
N SER A 144 0.00 6.65 -3.14
CA SER A 144 -1.23 7.38 -3.44
C SER A 144 -1.39 8.62 -2.54
N PHE A 145 -1.07 8.48 -1.26
CA PHE A 145 -1.10 9.59 -0.30
C PHE A 145 -0.08 10.68 -0.64
N LEU A 146 1.18 10.31 -0.87
CA LEU A 146 2.26 11.25 -1.17
C LEU A 146 2.04 11.98 -2.50
N ILE A 147 1.57 11.29 -3.54
CA ILE A 147 1.24 11.91 -4.84
C ILE A 147 0.13 12.95 -4.64
N ARG A 148 -0.94 12.60 -3.93
CA ARG A 148 -2.06 13.50 -3.66
C ARG A 148 -1.60 14.75 -2.90
N ILE A 149 -0.80 14.59 -1.85
CA ILE A 149 -0.28 15.72 -1.07
C ILE A 149 0.65 16.59 -1.92
N LEU A 150 1.50 15.98 -2.74
CA LEU A 150 2.41 16.72 -3.62
C LEU A 150 1.62 17.64 -4.56
N ILE A 151 0.55 17.13 -5.17
CA ILE A 151 -0.34 17.92 -6.02
C ILE A 151 -1.02 19.01 -5.20
N GLU A 152 -1.50 18.70 -3.99
CA GLU A 152 -2.20 19.65 -3.12
C GLU A 152 -1.31 20.82 -2.69
N TYR A 153 -0.14 20.55 -2.13
CA TYR A 153 0.77 21.58 -1.65
C TYR A 153 1.30 22.44 -2.80
N SER A 154 1.63 21.82 -3.94
CA SER A 154 2.07 22.56 -5.12
C SER A 154 0.98 23.47 -5.67
N SER A 155 -0.26 23.00 -5.71
CA SER A 155 -1.41 23.79 -6.18
C SER A 155 -1.71 24.97 -5.25
N LYS A 156 -1.65 24.75 -3.93
CA LYS A 156 -1.83 25.80 -2.93
C LYS A 156 -0.73 26.86 -3.01
N ALA A 157 0.54 26.44 -3.04
CA ALA A 157 1.66 27.37 -3.20
C ALA A 157 1.55 28.22 -4.47
N TYR A 158 1.14 27.61 -5.59
CA TYR A 158 0.94 28.35 -6.84
C TYR A 158 -0.21 29.36 -6.72
N TRP A 159 -1.32 28.96 -6.10
CA TRP A 159 -2.46 29.84 -5.86
C TRP A 159 -2.07 31.05 -5.01
N ASP A 160 -1.38 30.81 -3.90
CA ASP A 160 -0.95 31.84 -2.96
C ASP A 160 0.05 32.81 -3.59
N LYS A 161 0.80 32.37 -4.61
CA LYS A 161 1.74 33.24 -5.33
C LYS A 161 1.07 34.10 -6.40
N TYR A 162 0.07 33.58 -7.11
CA TYR A 162 -0.44 34.20 -8.36
C TYR A 162 -1.92 34.56 -8.36
N ARG A 163 -2.68 34.20 -7.33
CA ARG A 163 -4.15 34.31 -7.26
C ARG A 163 -4.65 34.81 -5.91
N THR A 164 -3.85 35.63 -5.22
CA THR A 164 -4.16 36.19 -3.89
C THR A 164 -5.40 37.09 -3.89
N ASP A 165 -5.79 37.62 -5.04
CA ASP A 165 -6.97 38.46 -5.25
C ASP A 165 -8.26 37.66 -5.46
N GLN A 166 -8.19 36.33 -5.48
CA GLN A 166 -9.32 35.45 -5.72
C GLN A 166 -9.67 34.61 -4.49
N ASN A 167 -10.96 34.28 -4.36
CA ASN A 167 -11.44 33.39 -3.31
C ASN A 167 -10.71 32.04 -3.37
N THR A 168 -10.19 31.62 -2.21
CA THR A 168 -9.52 30.33 -2.04
C THR A 168 -10.45 29.19 -2.45
N PRO A 169 -10.03 28.31 -3.39
CA PRO A 169 -10.83 27.17 -3.81
C PRO A 169 -11.14 26.22 -2.66
N GLY A 170 -12.38 25.71 -2.59
CA GLY A 170 -12.81 24.77 -1.55
C GLY A 170 -12.36 23.32 -1.74
N SER A 171 -11.80 22.97 -2.90
CA SER A 171 -11.34 21.61 -3.21
C SER A 171 -10.13 21.60 -4.14
N LEU A 172 -9.35 20.51 -4.08
CA LEU A 172 -8.17 20.33 -4.93
C LEU A 172 -8.52 20.29 -6.42
N THR A 173 -9.64 19.69 -6.80
CA THR A 173 -10.12 19.69 -8.19
C THR A 173 -10.39 21.11 -8.69
N THR A 174 -10.96 21.98 -7.85
CA THR A 174 -11.18 23.39 -8.20
C THR A 174 -9.85 24.16 -8.30
N TYR A 175 -8.88 23.90 -7.41
CA TYR A 175 -7.53 24.45 -7.56
C TYR A 175 -6.93 24.11 -8.94
N ILE A 176 -6.91 22.83 -9.32
CA ILE A 176 -6.30 22.38 -10.58
C ILE A 176 -7.04 22.97 -11.79
N SER A 177 -8.38 23.03 -11.75
CA SER A 177 -9.19 23.60 -12.83
C SER A 177 -8.89 25.10 -13.05
N ASN A 178 -8.82 25.86 -11.96
CA ASN A 178 -8.55 27.30 -12.04
C ASN A 178 -7.09 27.58 -12.45
N ILE A 179 -6.13 26.84 -11.90
CA ILE A 179 -4.70 26.98 -12.23
C ILE A 179 -4.45 26.57 -13.69
N SER A 180 -4.98 25.45 -14.15
CA SER A 180 -4.83 25.03 -15.56
C SER A 180 -5.46 26.04 -16.53
N SER A 181 -6.61 26.62 -16.17
CA SER A 181 -7.21 27.70 -16.95
C SER A 181 -6.33 28.96 -17.00
N TYR A 182 -5.66 29.29 -15.89
CA TYR A 182 -4.72 30.39 -15.85
C TYR A 182 -3.46 30.16 -16.69
N LEU A 183 -2.83 29.00 -16.51
CA LEU A 183 -1.63 28.62 -17.25
C LEU A 183 -1.91 28.65 -18.76
N PHE A 184 -3.10 28.18 -19.17
CA PHE A 184 -3.54 28.23 -20.56
C PHE A 184 -3.75 29.67 -21.06
N SER A 185 -4.40 30.54 -20.27
CA SER A 185 -4.60 31.94 -20.69
C SER A 185 -3.29 32.71 -20.80
N LYS A 186 -2.28 32.34 -20.01
CA LYS A 186 -0.90 32.82 -20.10
C LYS A 186 -0.05 32.14 -21.19
N LYS A 187 -0.62 31.19 -21.94
CA LYS A 187 0.05 30.41 -22.99
C LYS A 187 1.27 29.61 -22.47
N ILE A 188 1.27 29.23 -21.19
CA ILE A 188 2.31 28.39 -20.55
C ILE A 188 2.10 26.90 -20.86
N ILE A 189 0.83 26.51 -21.04
CA ILE A 189 0.42 25.14 -21.40
C ILE A 189 -0.48 25.15 -22.64
N THR A 190 -0.55 24.00 -23.31
CA THR A 190 -1.42 23.74 -24.46
C THR A 190 -2.85 23.41 -24.04
N LYS A 191 -3.75 23.34 -25.03
CA LYS A 191 -5.15 22.94 -24.79
C LYS A 191 -5.23 21.48 -24.36
N GLU A 192 -4.35 20.64 -24.89
CA GLU A 192 -4.23 19.21 -24.58
C GLU A 192 -3.77 19.02 -23.12
N GLU A 193 -2.73 19.72 -22.69
CA GLU A 193 -2.26 19.72 -21.30
C GLU A 193 -3.35 20.20 -20.33
N LYS A 194 -4.07 21.28 -20.68
CA LYS A 194 -5.20 21.75 -19.86
C LYS A 194 -6.26 20.66 -19.67
N LYS A 195 -6.61 19.94 -20.74
CA LYS A 195 -7.60 18.86 -20.69
C LYS A 195 -7.12 17.69 -19.84
N SER A 196 -5.84 17.31 -19.93
CA SER A 196 -5.30 16.19 -19.16
C SER A 196 -5.30 16.44 -17.65
N PHE A 197 -5.12 17.68 -17.20
CA PHE A 197 -5.13 18.02 -15.77
C PHE A 197 -6.55 18.05 -15.17
N SER A 198 -7.57 18.19 -16.01
CA SER A 198 -8.96 18.37 -15.58
C SER A 198 -9.67 17.04 -15.28
N ASN A 199 -8.97 15.90 -15.35
CA ASN A 199 -9.53 14.58 -15.11
C ASN A 199 -9.68 14.33 -13.59
N GLY A 200 -10.84 14.68 -13.03
CA GLY A 200 -11.14 14.50 -11.60
C GLY A 200 -11.07 13.04 -11.11
N ASN A 201 -11.25 12.08 -12.02
CA ASN A 201 -11.23 10.64 -11.71
C ASN A 201 -9.90 10.17 -11.11
N ASP A 202 -8.79 10.81 -11.49
CA ASP A 202 -7.47 10.42 -10.97
C ASP A 202 -7.36 10.76 -9.47
N LEU A 203 -7.86 11.93 -9.06
CA LEU A 203 -7.89 12.32 -7.64
C LEU A 203 -8.88 11.48 -6.84
N GLU A 204 -10.03 11.13 -7.43
CA GLU A 204 -10.98 10.21 -6.81
C GLU A 204 -10.36 8.83 -6.61
N THR A 205 -9.59 8.33 -7.58
CA THR A 205 -8.86 7.06 -7.47
C THR A 205 -7.85 7.10 -6.34
N LEU A 206 -7.05 8.18 -6.24
CA LEU A 206 -6.12 8.37 -5.12
C LEU A 206 -6.86 8.46 -3.77
N ASN A 207 -7.96 9.20 -3.71
CA ASN A 207 -8.80 9.32 -2.50
C ASN A 207 -9.41 7.98 -2.08
N GLY A 208 -9.90 7.19 -3.03
CA GLY A 208 -10.43 5.85 -2.77
C GLY A 208 -9.41 4.97 -2.08
N GLN A 209 -8.16 4.97 -2.56
CA GLN A 209 -7.08 4.21 -1.93
C GLN A 209 -6.74 4.67 -0.50
N ILE A 210 -6.95 5.96 -0.21
CA ILE A 210 -6.63 6.56 1.10
C ILE A 210 -7.77 6.35 2.11
N HIS A 211 -9.03 6.42 1.66
CA HIS A 211 -10.19 6.50 2.54
C HIS A 211 -11.05 5.23 2.55
N ASP A 212 -10.90 4.32 1.59
CA ASP A 212 -11.61 3.05 1.53
C ASP A 212 -10.64 1.86 1.64
N TYR A 213 -10.66 1.19 2.79
CA TYR A 213 -9.81 0.02 3.07
C TYR A 213 -10.11 -1.19 2.16
N LYS A 214 -11.20 -1.15 1.37
CA LYS A 214 -11.53 -2.18 0.38
C LYS A 214 -11.01 -1.86 -1.02
N SER A 215 -10.59 -0.62 -1.25
CA SER A 215 -10.07 -0.18 -2.54
C SER A 215 -8.64 -0.69 -2.74
N ASN A 216 -8.35 -1.08 -3.97
CA ASN A 216 -7.02 -1.50 -4.40
C ASN A 216 -6.63 -0.68 -5.63
N ILE A 217 -5.37 -0.25 -5.66
CA ILE A 217 -4.79 0.44 -6.81
C ILE A 217 -3.68 -0.41 -7.42
N SER A 218 -3.62 -0.46 -8.75
CA SER A 218 -2.55 -1.16 -9.46
C SER A 218 -1.33 -0.26 -9.66
N SER A 219 -0.15 -0.85 -9.85
CA SER A 219 1.06 -0.09 -10.21
C SER A 219 0.88 0.70 -11.52
N ILE A 220 0.16 0.15 -12.49
CA ILE A 220 -0.16 0.81 -13.77
C ILE A 220 -0.99 2.06 -13.53
N SER A 221 -1.96 1.99 -12.61
CA SER A 221 -2.82 3.13 -12.25
C SER A 221 -2.00 4.23 -11.57
N ILE A 222 -1.14 3.88 -10.60
CA ILE A 222 -0.23 4.84 -9.95
C ILE A 222 0.67 5.53 -10.98
N GLU A 223 1.31 4.75 -11.85
CA GLU A 223 2.19 5.27 -12.90
C GLU A 223 1.46 6.21 -13.85
N THR A 224 0.26 5.82 -14.29
CA THR A 224 -0.55 6.62 -15.23
C THR A 224 -0.98 7.93 -14.59
N ILE A 225 -1.50 7.89 -13.36
CA ILE A 225 -1.91 9.08 -12.60
C ILE A 225 -0.71 9.99 -12.41
N PHE A 226 0.41 9.46 -11.92
CA PHE A 226 1.61 10.27 -11.68
C PHE A 226 2.13 10.87 -12.97
N LYS A 227 2.17 10.14 -14.08
CA LYS A 227 2.62 10.67 -15.38
C LYS A 227 1.78 11.86 -15.84
N SER A 228 0.46 11.82 -15.65
CA SER A 228 -0.43 12.95 -15.95
C SER A 228 -0.12 14.17 -15.08
N TYR A 229 0.03 13.98 -13.77
CA TYR A 229 0.32 15.07 -12.84
C TYR A 229 1.77 15.54 -12.84
N LYS A 230 2.71 14.73 -13.31
CA LYS A 230 4.12 15.11 -13.46
C LYS A 230 4.26 16.33 -14.35
N ILE A 231 3.57 16.35 -15.49
CA ILE A 231 3.58 17.50 -16.40
C ILE A 231 3.00 18.74 -15.71
N TYR A 232 1.93 18.57 -14.92
CA TYR A 232 1.35 19.67 -14.14
C TYR A 232 2.35 20.22 -13.11
N LEU A 233 2.98 19.33 -12.33
CA LEU A 233 3.99 19.66 -11.33
C LEU A 233 5.20 20.36 -11.94
N ASP A 234 5.70 19.88 -13.08
CA ASP A 234 6.81 20.50 -13.82
C ASP A 234 6.52 21.98 -14.11
N LYS A 235 5.30 22.30 -14.57
CA LYS A 235 4.89 23.68 -14.85
C LYS A 235 4.79 24.50 -13.56
N LEU A 236 4.22 23.94 -12.49
CA LEU A 236 4.12 24.66 -11.22
C LEU A 236 5.48 24.97 -10.63
N PHE A 237 6.40 24.01 -10.59
CA PHE A 237 7.73 24.21 -10.01
C PHE A 237 8.53 25.26 -10.76
N LEU A 238 8.46 25.26 -12.09
CA LEU A 238 9.08 26.30 -12.90
C LEU A 238 8.52 27.70 -12.60
N GLU A 239 7.20 27.85 -12.47
CA GLU A 239 6.60 29.14 -12.12
C GLU A 239 6.88 29.54 -10.67
N LEU A 240 6.87 28.59 -9.73
CA LEU A 240 7.16 28.84 -8.31
C LEU A 240 8.59 29.34 -8.08
N ASN A 241 9.55 28.90 -8.89
CA ASN A 241 10.94 29.35 -8.85
C ASN A 241 11.14 30.79 -9.36
N LYS A 242 10.25 31.32 -10.23
CA LYS A 242 10.33 32.72 -10.71
C LYS A 242 10.16 33.75 -9.59
#